data_AF-A0A1F9E9M3-F1
#
_entry.id   AF-A0A1F9E9M3-F1
#
_cell.length_a   1.000
_cell.length_b   1.000
_cell.length_c   1.000
_cell.angle_alpha   90.00
_cell.angle_beta   90.00
_cell.angle_gamma   90.00
#
_symmetry.space_group_name_H-M   'P 1'
#
loop_
_entity.id
_entity.type
_entity.pdbx_description
1 polymer ?
#
loop_
_entity_poly.entity_id
_entity_poly.type
_entity_poly.pdbx_seq_one_letter_code
_entity_poly.pdbx_strand_id
1 'polypeptide(L)'
;MPRVKRGFKARRRRARVMKHAKGYYGRKKTIFRRGSEGVERAWVFAYRDRKVRKRAFRQLWITRINAAVQPFNISYSQFMFKLKKANISLNRKMLSELAISDPKSFETIVQQVKAA
;
A
#
# COMPACT_ATOMS: atom_id res chain seq x y z
N MET A 1 -0.25 -10.47 55.83
CA MET A 1 -0.63 -9.97 54.49
C MET A 1 -1.09 -11.12 53.59
N PRO A 2 -2.23 -11.02 52.89
CA PRO A 2 -2.71 -12.09 52.01
C PRO A 2 -1.88 -12.20 50.71
N ARG A 3 -1.48 -13.42 50.34
CA ARG A 3 -0.72 -13.71 49.11
C ARG A 3 -1.64 -13.79 47.89
N VAL A 4 -1.52 -12.85 46.94
CA VAL A 4 -2.29 -12.85 45.69
C VAL A 4 -1.67 -13.78 44.64
N LYS A 5 -2.40 -14.82 44.21
CA LYS A 5 -1.96 -15.75 43.15
C LYS A 5 -2.30 -15.23 41.75
N ARG A 6 -1.43 -15.51 40.77
CA ARG A 6 -1.55 -15.02 39.38
C ARG A 6 -2.71 -15.64 38.57
N GLY A 7 -3.18 -16.83 38.96
CA GLY A 7 -4.42 -17.48 38.51
C GLY A 7 -4.69 -17.49 37.00
N PHE A 8 -5.97 -17.44 36.62
CA PHE A 8 -6.45 -17.47 35.24
C PHE A 8 -6.06 -16.23 34.41
N LYS A 9 -5.68 -15.11 35.06
CA LYS A 9 -5.32 -13.85 34.39
C LYS A 9 -4.13 -14.05 33.42
N ALA A 10 -3.17 -14.88 33.80
CA ALA A 10 -2.03 -15.22 32.95
C ALA A 10 -2.46 -15.99 31.68
N ARG A 11 -3.36 -16.97 31.83
CA ARG A 11 -3.91 -17.76 30.71
C ARG A 11 -4.69 -16.86 29.74
N ARG A 12 -5.57 -15.98 30.26
CA ARG A 12 -6.32 -15.01 29.45
C ARG A 12 -5.41 -14.05 28.68
N ARG A 13 -4.32 -13.56 29.28
CA ARG A 13 -3.32 -12.73 28.58
C ARG A 13 -2.67 -13.49 27.42
N ARG A 14 -2.22 -14.74 27.65
CA ARG A 14 -1.61 -15.56 26.59
C ARG A 14 -2.59 -15.84 25.45
N ALA A 15 -3.83 -16.20 25.77
CA ALA A 15 -4.87 -16.46 24.76
C ALA A 15 -5.15 -15.24 23.87
N ARG A 16 -5.19 -14.02 24.44
CA ARG A 16 -5.34 -12.77 23.67
C ARG A 16 -4.24 -12.58 22.63
N VAL A 17 -2.97 -12.73 23.04
CA VAL A 17 -1.83 -12.60 22.11
C VAL A 17 -1.83 -13.71 21.06
N MET A 18 -2.10 -14.96 21.46
CA MET A 18 -2.13 -16.09 20.53
C MET A 18 -3.28 -15.99 19.52
N LYS A 19 -4.36 -15.27 19.82
CA LYS A 19 -5.42 -14.97 18.84
C LYS A 19 -4.87 -14.18 17.64
N HIS A 20 -3.89 -13.30 17.85
CA HIS A 20 -3.24 -12.54 16.78
C HIS A 20 -2.16 -13.35 16.04
N ALA A 21 -1.63 -14.41 16.65
CA ALA A 21 -0.64 -15.31 16.04
C ALA A 21 -1.28 -16.42 15.18
N LYS A 22 -2.60 -16.39 14.98
CA LYS A 22 -3.30 -17.35 14.11
C LYS A 22 -2.77 -17.23 12.67
N GLY A 23 -2.56 -18.37 12.02
CA GLY A 23 -1.98 -18.44 10.67
C GLY A 23 -0.45 -18.37 10.62
N TYR A 24 0.24 -18.15 11.74
CA TYR A 24 1.70 -18.17 11.75
C TYR A 24 2.24 -19.59 11.55
N TYR A 25 3.40 -19.69 10.91
CA TYR A 25 4.05 -20.97 10.62
C TYR A 25 4.66 -21.63 11.86
N GLY A 26 4.58 -22.97 11.93
CA GLY A 26 5.25 -23.80 12.92
C GLY A 26 4.95 -23.43 14.38
N ARG A 27 6.01 -23.30 15.19
CA ARG A 27 5.89 -23.05 16.64
C ARG A 27 5.40 -21.64 17.00
N LYS A 28 5.31 -20.71 16.05
CA LYS A 28 4.83 -19.34 16.29
C LYS A 28 3.32 -19.27 16.54
N LYS A 29 2.54 -20.24 16.03
CA LYS A 29 1.09 -20.34 16.31
C LYS A 29 0.74 -21.13 17.58
N THR A 30 1.68 -21.89 18.15
CA THR A 30 1.43 -22.74 19.33
C THR A 30 2.13 -22.27 20.60
N ILE A 31 3.40 -21.86 20.52
CA ILE A 31 4.20 -21.49 21.69
C ILE A 31 4.07 -19.98 21.96
N PHE A 32 3.62 -19.62 23.17
CA PHE A 32 3.40 -18.21 23.55
C PHE A 32 4.62 -17.32 23.34
N ARG A 33 5.82 -17.75 23.76
CA ARG A 33 7.04 -16.94 23.65
C ARG A 33 7.39 -16.62 22.19
N ARG A 34 7.38 -17.63 21.31
CA ARG A 34 7.64 -17.46 19.87
C ARG A 34 6.52 -16.69 19.18
N GLY A 35 5.27 -16.91 19.60
CA GLY A 35 4.10 -16.21 19.09
C GLY A 35 4.12 -14.72 19.43
N SER A 36 4.45 -14.36 20.68
CA SER A 36 4.53 -12.95 21.10
C SER A 36 5.61 -12.19 20.34
N GLU A 37 6.81 -12.76 20.19
CA GLU A 37 7.90 -12.19 19.39
C GLU A 37 7.46 -11.96 17.93
N GLY A 38 6.74 -12.92 17.35
CA GLY A 38 6.23 -12.81 15.99
C GLY A 38 5.14 -11.74 15.83
N VAL A 39 4.22 -11.64 16.79
CA VAL A 39 3.13 -10.65 16.78
C VAL A 39 3.68 -9.23 16.91
N GLU A 40 4.63 -9.01 17.83
CA GLU A 40 5.26 -7.72 18.03
C GLU A 40 5.98 -7.24 16.75
N ARG A 41 6.78 -8.10 16.14
CA ARG A 41 7.45 -7.79 14.87
C ARG A 41 6.46 -7.48 13.74
N ALA A 42 5.36 -8.23 13.67
CA ALA A 42 4.32 -7.99 12.67
C ALA A 42 3.63 -6.62 12.86
N TRP A 43 3.44 -6.16 14.10
CA TRP A 43 2.89 -4.83 14.36
C TRP A 43 3.82 -3.70 13.93
N VAL A 44 5.14 -3.85 14.14
CA VAL A 44 6.14 -2.89 13.64
C VAL A 44 6.10 -2.83 12.11
N PHE A 45 6.07 -3.98 11.44
CA PHE A 45 5.93 -4.04 9.99
C PHE A 45 4.61 -3.45 9.50
N ALA A 46 3.48 -3.76 10.14
CA ALA A 46 2.19 -3.18 9.77
C ALA A 46 2.21 -1.64 9.85
N TYR A 47 2.81 -1.06 10.89
CA TYR A 47 2.94 0.40 11.00
C TYR A 47 3.78 0.99 9.86
N ARG A 48 4.96 0.41 9.60
CA ARG A 48 5.85 0.82 8.50
C ARG A 48 5.15 0.68 7.14
N ASP A 49 4.52 -0.46 6.90
CA ASP A 49 4.00 -0.84 5.59
C ASP A 49 2.73 -0.07 5.23
N ARG A 50 1.99 0.49 6.20
CA ARG A 50 0.95 1.49 5.90
C ARG A 50 1.51 2.72 5.18
N LYS A 51 2.74 3.15 5.49
CA LYS A 51 3.41 4.26 4.80
C LYS A 51 4.02 3.80 3.48
N VAL A 52 4.63 2.61 3.44
CA VAL A 52 5.22 2.03 2.21
C VAL A 52 4.15 1.77 1.15
N ARG A 53 2.99 1.24 1.53
CA ARG A 53 1.86 0.97 0.61
C ARG A 53 1.44 2.20 -0.18
N LYS A 54 1.43 3.39 0.44
CA LYS A 54 1.13 4.66 -0.25
C LYS A 54 2.16 4.98 -1.34
N ARG A 55 3.44 4.69 -1.08
CA ARG A 55 4.55 4.89 -2.04
C ARG A 55 4.51 3.85 -3.16
N ALA A 56 4.26 2.58 -2.82
CA ALA A 56 4.16 1.47 -3.77
C ALA A 56 3.01 1.68 -4.78
N PHE A 57 1.82 2.10 -4.31
CA PHE A 57 0.73 2.45 -5.22
C PHE A 57 1.07 3.63 -6.13
N ARG A 58 1.71 4.67 -5.58
CA ARG A 58 2.15 5.80 -6.39
C ARG A 58 3.15 5.37 -7.48
N GLN A 59 4.11 4.52 -7.13
CA GLN A 59 5.08 3.97 -8.08
C GLN A 59 4.37 3.17 -9.19
N LEU A 60 3.42 2.30 -8.82
CA LEU A 60 2.61 1.54 -9.78
C LEU A 60 1.86 2.45 -10.75
N TRP A 61 1.19 3.50 -10.25
CA TRP A 61 0.49 4.44 -11.12
C TRP A 61 1.43 5.17 -12.07
N ILE A 62 2.63 5.55 -11.62
CA ILE A 62 3.63 6.19 -12.47
C ILE A 62 4.08 5.23 -13.58
N THR A 63 4.38 3.97 -13.24
CA THR A 63 4.78 2.96 -14.24
C THR A 63 3.68 2.73 -15.27
N ARG A 64 2.42 2.63 -14.82
CA ARG A 64 1.26 2.47 -15.71
C ARG A 64 1.06 3.67 -16.63
N ILE A 65 1.11 4.89 -16.09
CA ILE A 65 1.01 6.11 -16.91
C ILE A 65 2.18 6.18 -17.90
N ASN A 66 3.40 5.87 -17.46
CA ASN A 66 4.57 5.87 -18.35
C ASN A 66 4.35 4.91 -19.52
N ALA A 67 3.89 3.68 -19.26
CA ALA A 67 3.57 2.73 -20.32
C ALA A 67 2.46 3.25 -21.25
N ALA A 68 1.43 3.90 -20.72
CA ALA A 68 0.33 4.44 -21.51
C ALA A 68 0.72 5.64 -22.39
N VAL A 69 1.72 6.44 -22.00
CA VAL A 69 2.18 7.59 -22.80
C VAL A 69 3.26 7.24 -23.83
N GLN A 70 3.91 6.08 -23.70
CA GLN A 70 4.95 5.61 -24.64
C GLN A 70 4.49 5.56 -26.10
N PRO A 71 3.30 4.99 -26.45
CA PRO A 71 2.81 4.98 -27.83
C PRO A 71 2.65 6.37 -28.44
N PHE A 72 2.49 7.40 -27.61
CA PHE A 72 2.34 8.78 -28.02
C PHE A 72 3.68 9.53 -28.11
N ASN A 73 4.82 8.84 -28.01
CA ASN A 73 6.17 9.43 -28.07
C ASN A 73 6.41 10.53 -27.02
N ILE A 74 5.82 10.39 -25.83
CA ILE A 74 6.02 11.32 -24.71
C ILE A 74 6.52 10.55 -23.49
N SER A 75 7.50 11.12 -22.79
CA SER A 75 7.94 10.59 -21.50
C SER A 75 7.01 11.03 -20.37
N TYR A 76 6.89 10.21 -19.32
CA TYR A 76 6.07 10.55 -18.15
C TYR A 76 6.41 11.92 -17.53
N SER A 77 7.70 12.32 -17.49
CA SER A 77 8.12 13.61 -16.96
C SER A 77 7.58 14.78 -17.78
N GLN A 78 7.68 14.70 -19.11
CA GLN A 78 7.13 15.69 -20.04
C GLN A 78 5.61 15.74 -19.96
N PHE A 79 4.94 14.58 -19.90
CA PHE A 79 3.48 14.50 -19.77
C PHE A 79 2.99 15.20 -18.50
N MET A 80 3.60 14.92 -17.34
CA MET A 80 3.21 15.55 -16.08
C MET A 80 3.50 17.06 -16.04
N PHE A 81 4.58 17.50 -16.69
CA PHE A 81 4.89 18.93 -16.82
C PHE A 81 3.87 19.66 -17.68
N LYS A 82 3.54 19.11 -18.85
CA LYS A 82 2.55 19.67 -19.76
C LYS A 82 1.12 19.64 -19.17
N LEU A 83 0.76 18.58 -18.43
CA LEU A 83 -0.51 18.55 -17.66
C LEU A 83 -0.62 19.72 -16.69
N LYS A 84 0.47 20.06 -16.00
CA LYS A 84 0.51 21.20 -15.08
C LYS A 84 0.39 22.52 -15.84
N LYS A 85 1.04 22.67 -17.00
CA LYS A 85 0.90 23.85 -17.87
C LYS A 85 -0.52 24.02 -18.40
N ALA A 86 -1.18 22.92 -18.76
CA ALA A 86 -2.57 22.91 -19.22
C ALA A 86 -3.60 23.08 -18.09
N ASN A 87 -3.17 23.32 -16.84
CA ASN A 87 -4.02 23.44 -15.65
C ASN A 87 -4.93 22.23 -15.37
N ILE A 88 -4.55 21.03 -15.83
CA ILE A 88 -5.31 19.80 -15.58
C ILE A 88 -4.84 19.19 -14.25
N SER A 89 -5.67 19.30 -13.22
CA SER A 89 -5.36 18.88 -11.83
C SER A 89 -5.74 17.42 -11.51
N LEU A 90 -5.63 16.51 -12.49
CA LEU A 90 -5.96 15.09 -12.29
C LEU A 90 -4.90 14.36 -11.45
N ASN A 91 -5.37 13.53 -10.52
CA ASN A 91 -4.49 12.72 -9.70
C ASN A 91 -3.97 11.50 -10.50
N ARG A 92 -2.81 10.96 -10.08
CA ARG A 92 -2.16 9.83 -10.76
C ARG A 92 -2.95 8.53 -10.69
N LYS A 93 -3.76 8.35 -9.63
CA LYS A 93 -4.63 7.18 -9.50
C LYS A 93 -5.65 7.17 -10.63
N MET A 94 -6.34 8.29 -10.83
CA MET A 94 -7.36 8.47 -11.86
C MET A 94 -6.76 8.43 -13.26
N LEU A 95 -5.62 9.09 -13.49
CA LEU A 95 -4.92 9.00 -14.79
C LEU A 95 -4.53 7.55 -15.11
N SER A 96 -4.02 6.80 -14.13
CA SER A 96 -3.69 5.39 -14.31
C SER A 96 -4.92 4.51 -14.54
N GLU A 97 -6.06 4.81 -13.90
CA GLU A 97 -7.28 4.04 -14.08
C GLU A 97 -7.92 4.34 -15.43
N LEU A 98 -7.98 5.62 -15.81
CA LEU A 98 -8.52 6.09 -17.09
C LEU A 98 -7.73 5.48 -18.26
N ALA A 99 -6.40 5.42 -18.15
CA ALA A 99 -5.57 4.75 -19.15
C ALA A 99 -5.90 3.24 -19.33
N ILE A 100 -6.48 2.58 -18.33
CA ILE A 100 -6.84 1.16 -18.39
C ILE A 100 -8.30 0.98 -18.81
N SER A 101 -9.21 1.72 -18.18
CA SER A 101 -10.67 1.56 -18.37
C SER A 101 -11.17 2.20 -19.66
N ASP A 102 -10.62 3.36 -20.03
CA ASP A 102 -11.02 4.08 -21.25
C ASP A 102 -9.81 4.72 -21.96
N PRO A 103 -9.10 3.94 -22.79
CA PRO A 103 -7.95 4.42 -23.54
C PRO A 103 -8.28 5.59 -24.48
N LYS A 104 -9.50 5.68 -25.01
CA LYS A 104 -9.90 6.74 -25.95
C LYS A 104 -9.95 8.10 -25.25
N SER A 105 -10.55 8.15 -24.06
CA SER A 105 -10.54 9.37 -23.24
C SER A 105 -9.14 9.72 -22.75
N PHE A 106 -8.26 8.73 -22.55
CA PHE A 106 -6.86 9.02 -22.19
C PHE A 106 -6.11 9.66 -23.36
N GLU A 107 -6.35 9.17 -24.57
CA GLU A 107 -5.74 9.71 -25.78
C GLU A 107 -6.12 11.18 -26.02
N THR A 108 -7.38 11.56 -25.83
CA THR A 108 -7.80 12.97 -25.97
C THR A 108 -7.08 13.88 -24.98
N ILE A 109 -6.88 13.43 -23.74
CA ILE A 109 -6.07 14.14 -22.74
C ILE A 109 -4.62 14.27 -23.21
N VAL A 110 -4.01 13.20 -23.73
CA VAL A 110 -2.63 13.23 -24.22
C VAL A 110 -2.48 14.19 -25.40
N GLN A 111 -3.47 14.23 -26.31
CA GLN A 111 -3.48 15.16 -27.44
C GLN A 111 -3.65 16.62 -26.97
N GLN A 112 -4.55 16.89 -26.03
CA GLN A 112 -4.70 18.23 -25.44
C GLN A 112 -3.41 18.71 -24.76
N VAL A 113 -2.74 17.82 -24.05
CA VAL A 113 -1.46 18.08 -23.38
C VAL A 113 -0.31 18.24 -24.36
N LYS A 114 -0.37 17.60 -25.54
CA LYS A 114 0.61 17.80 -26.62
C LYS A 114 0.58 19.21 -27.17
N ALA A 115 -0.63 19.76 -27.35
CA ALA A 115 -0.86 21.10 -27.87
C ALA A 115 -0.45 22.24 -26.91
N ALA A 116 -0.41 21.95 -25.60
CA ALA A 116 0.04 22.88 -24.55
C ALA A 116 1.56 22.81 -24.28
#